data_AF-A0A2H1JV17-F1
#
_entry.id   AF-A0A2H1JV17-F1
#
_cell.length_a   1.000
_cell.length_b   1.000
_cell.length_c   1.000
_cell.angle_alpha   90.00
_cell.angle_beta   90.00
_cell.angle_gamma   90.00
#
_symmetry.space_group_name_H-M   'P 1'
#
loop_
_entity.id
_entity.type
_entity.pdbx_description
1 polymer ?
#
loop_
_entity_poly.entity_id
_entity_poly.type
_entity_poly.pdbx_seq_one_letter_code
_entity_poly.pdbx_strand_id
1 'polypeptide(L)'
;MDLYDSEFQVVAVAESLAARLGTNENHTVAAAVMDTHGRIHTGVNVHHFTGGPCAELVAIGTAAAAEAGPLVTIAAAGDGGRGLLSPCGRCRQVILDLHPDALVAIPGSGSTASADIAPISALLPHYYRQPDSAPQRLLRFHPRYYEATTSAKKTLTVRWGESHTTGPALAYFEHTDHGPLPIDITAVHTHRLSELTPQILQLKTGSSVAGYIANLRDHYPTMPEDAKVEVVTFRLSAVNI
;
A
#
# COMPACT_ATOMS: atom_id res chain seq x y z
N MET A 1 -11.33 -0.34 -5.64
CA MET A 1 -10.12 -0.34 -6.47
C MET A 1 -10.15 -1.65 -7.19
N ASP A 2 -10.15 -1.65 -8.53
CA ASP A 2 -9.98 -2.90 -9.25
C ASP A 2 -8.59 -3.43 -8.87
N LEU A 3 -8.57 -4.63 -8.32
CA LEU A 3 -7.37 -5.36 -7.94
C LEU A 3 -6.50 -5.51 -9.18
N TYR A 4 -5.21 -5.15 -9.09
CA TYR A 4 -4.33 -5.58 -10.14
C TYR A 4 -3.96 -7.06 -9.98
N ASP A 5 -3.46 -7.66 -11.07
CA ASP A 5 -3.03 -9.06 -11.08
C ASP A 5 -2.01 -9.37 -9.97
N SER A 6 -1.23 -8.37 -9.57
CA SER A 6 -0.21 -8.51 -8.52
C SER A 6 -0.82 -8.68 -7.13
N GLU A 7 -1.87 -7.92 -6.78
CA GLU A 7 -2.61 -8.11 -5.53
C GLU A 7 -3.30 -9.48 -5.49
N PHE A 8 -3.91 -9.90 -6.61
CA PHE A 8 -4.50 -11.23 -6.71
C PHE A 8 -3.48 -12.34 -6.51
N GLN A 9 -2.25 -12.18 -7.01
CA GLN A 9 -1.18 -13.14 -6.81
C GLN A 9 -0.81 -13.28 -5.33
N VAL A 10 -0.74 -12.18 -4.57
CA VAL A 10 -0.46 -12.23 -3.12
C VAL A 10 -1.56 -13.00 -2.38
N VAL A 11 -2.82 -12.74 -2.70
CA VAL A 11 -3.97 -13.48 -2.13
C VAL A 11 -3.86 -14.98 -2.46
N ALA A 12 -3.65 -15.32 -3.73
CA ALA A 12 -3.57 -16.70 -4.17
C ALA A 12 -2.42 -17.47 -3.49
N VAL A 13 -1.26 -16.83 -3.28
CA VAL A 13 -0.13 -17.43 -2.56
C VAL A 13 -0.49 -17.67 -1.09
N ALA A 14 -1.12 -16.71 -0.41
CA ALA A 14 -1.54 -16.86 0.99
C ALA A 14 -2.54 -18.01 1.15
N GLU A 15 -3.59 -18.06 0.31
CA GLU A 15 -4.61 -19.11 0.33
C GLU A 15 -4.02 -20.49 0.00
N SER A 16 -3.14 -20.56 -1.01
CA SER A 16 -2.47 -21.80 -1.39
C SER A 16 -1.57 -22.34 -0.27
N LEU A 17 -0.90 -21.47 0.47
CA LEU A 17 -0.10 -21.88 1.62
C LEU A 17 -0.99 -22.33 2.78
N ALA A 18 -2.06 -21.60 3.08
CA ALA A 18 -3.02 -21.95 4.12
C ALA A 18 -3.69 -23.32 3.88
N ALA A 19 -4.05 -23.62 2.63
CA ALA A 19 -4.67 -24.89 2.24
C ALA A 19 -3.76 -26.12 2.43
N ARG A 20 -2.44 -25.92 2.53
CA ARG A 20 -1.45 -26.99 2.76
C ARG A 20 -1.06 -27.15 4.22
N LEU A 21 -1.58 -26.32 5.13
CA LEU A 21 -1.31 -26.46 6.55
C LEU A 21 -1.90 -27.77 7.07
N GLY A 22 -1.14 -28.44 7.95
CA GLY A 22 -1.58 -29.66 8.61
C GLY A 22 -2.54 -29.38 9.77
N THR A 23 -2.83 -30.39 10.58
CA THR A 23 -3.79 -30.29 11.70
C THR A 23 -3.19 -29.69 12.99
N ASN A 24 -2.08 -28.96 12.92
CA ASN A 24 -1.44 -28.39 14.09
C ASN A 24 -2.13 -27.08 14.48
N GLU A 25 -2.79 -27.07 15.64
CA GLU A 25 -3.53 -25.92 16.16
C GLU A 25 -2.67 -24.66 16.36
N ASN A 26 -1.33 -24.81 16.42
CA ASN A 26 -0.43 -23.68 16.53
C ASN A 26 -0.11 -22.99 15.20
N HIS A 27 -0.46 -23.59 14.06
CA HIS A 27 -0.10 -23.16 12.70
C HIS A 27 -1.32 -23.26 11.79
N THR A 28 -2.20 -22.27 11.87
CA THR A 28 -3.54 -22.30 11.26
C THR A 28 -3.78 -21.15 10.29
N VAL A 29 -2.87 -20.18 10.21
CA VAL A 29 -2.97 -19.02 9.30
C VAL A 29 -1.67 -18.88 8.54
N ALA A 30 -1.77 -18.65 7.23
CA ALA A 30 -0.66 -18.28 6.37
C ALA A 30 -0.80 -16.83 5.90
N ALA A 31 0.32 -16.20 5.58
CA ALA A 31 0.36 -14.88 4.98
C ALA A 31 1.37 -14.81 3.85
N ALA A 32 1.12 -13.89 2.93
CA ALA A 32 2.02 -13.52 1.85
C ALA A 32 2.17 -12.00 1.85
N VAL A 33 3.39 -11.53 1.62
CA VAL A 33 3.70 -10.11 1.46
C VAL A 33 4.55 -9.90 0.21
N MET A 34 4.28 -8.85 -0.54
CA MET A 34 5.01 -8.51 -1.76
C MET A 34 5.86 -7.27 -1.54
N ASP A 35 7.08 -7.27 -2.06
CA ASP A 35 7.97 -6.12 -2.05
C ASP A 35 7.90 -5.28 -3.33
N THR A 36 8.63 -4.17 -3.36
CA THR A 36 8.69 -3.24 -4.50
C THR A 36 9.28 -3.83 -5.79
N HIS A 37 9.83 -5.04 -5.75
CA HIS A 37 10.35 -5.77 -6.92
C HIS A 37 9.45 -6.95 -7.31
N GLY A 38 8.25 -7.04 -6.73
CA GLY A 38 7.30 -8.11 -7.01
C GLY A 38 7.67 -9.46 -6.39
N ARG A 39 8.69 -9.54 -5.52
CA ARG A 39 9.00 -10.79 -4.82
C ARG A 39 8.00 -11.00 -3.71
N ILE A 40 7.48 -12.23 -3.61
CA ILE A 40 6.51 -12.63 -2.59
C ILE A 40 7.22 -13.45 -1.51
N HIS A 41 7.06 -13.01 -0.26
CA HIS A 41 7.59 -13.64 0.94
C HIS A 41 6.43 -14.17 1.76
N THR A 42 6.57 -15.38 2.32
CA THR A 42 5.47 -16.05 3.03
C THR A 42 5.81 -16.34 4.48
N GLY A 43 4.77 -16.48 5.31
CA GLY A 43 4.88 -16.85 6.72
C GLY A 43 3.66 -17.63 7.18
N VAL A 44 3.83 -18.39 8.26
CA VAL A 44 2.74 -19.11 8.96
C VAL A 44 2.77 -18.66 10.41
N ASN A 45 1.60 -18.48 11.02
CA ASN A 45 1.55 -18.05 12.41
C ASN A 45 2.21 -19.08 13.35
N VAL A 46 2.68 -18.61 14.49
CA VAL A 46 3.13 -19.47 15.59
C VAL A 46 2.34 -19.07 16.82
N HIS A 47 1.30 -19.82 17.13
CA HIS A 47 0.51 -19.55 18.33
C HIS A 47 1.34 -19.78 19.60
N HIS A 48 1.25 -18.82 20.53
CA HIS A 48 1.77 -18.95 21.88
C HIS A 48 1.08 -17.93 22.80
N PHE A 49 0.84 -18.29 24.06
CA PHE A 49 0.09 -17.44 25.00
C PHE A 49 0.77 -16.10 25.32
N THR A 50 2.10 -16.02 25.18
CA THR A 50 2.86 -14.76 25.36
C THR A 50 2.71 -13.80 24.17
N GLY A 51 1.85 -14.12 23.21
CA GLY A 51 1.69 -13.36 21.98
C GLY A 51 2.63 -13.83 20.88
N GLY A 52 2.66 -15.13 20.58
CA GLY A 52 3.35 -15.63 19.39
C GLY A 52 2.92 -14.92 18.10
N PRO A 53 3.79 -14.78 17.09
CA PRO A 53 3.54 -13.93 15.93
C PRO A 53 2.39 -14.45 15.06
N CYS A 54 1.57 -13.52 14.59
CA CYS A 54 0.62 -13.79 13.51
C CYS A 54 1.39 -14.04 12.19
N ALA A 55 0.72 -14.65 11.21
CA ALA A 55 1.36 -15.02 9.95
C ALA A 55 1.95 -13.81 9.21
N GLU A 56 1.29 -12.65 9.27
CA GLU A 56 1.75 -11.39 8.67
C GLU A 56 3.10 -10.97 9.25
N LEU A 57 3.27 -11.08 10.58
CA LEU A 57 4.52 -10.71 11.25
C LEU A 57 5.66 -11.66 10.88
N VAL A 58 5.36 -12.96 10.72
CA VAL A 58 6.34 -13.94 10.24
C VAL A 58 6.74 -13.62 8.80
N ALA A 59 5.77 -13.34 7.92
CA ALA A 59 6.05 -12.99 6.53
C ALA A 59 6.84 -11.69 6.38
N ILE A 60 6.55 -10.66 7.20
CA ILE A 60 7.35 -9.43 7.30
C ILE A 60 8.78 -9.75 7.73
N GLY A 61 8.96 -10.61 8.74
CA GLY A 61 10.29 -11.07 9.18
C GLY A 61 11.05 -11.82 8.08
N THR A 62 10.38 -12.69 7.33
CA THR A 62 10.95 -13.38 6.16
C THR A 62 11.40 -12.38 5.10
N ALA A 63 10.58 -11.38 4.78
CA ALA A 63 10.92 -10.33 3.82
C ALA A 63 12.12 -9.49 4.29
N ALA A 64 12.17 -9.16 5.58
CA ALA A 64 13.30 -8.45 6.17
C ALA A 64 14.61 -9.25 6.07
N ALA A 65 14.57 -10.58 6.31
CA ALA A 65 15.71 -11.46 6.14
C ALA A 65 16.20 -11.56 4.68
N ALA A 66 15.33 -11.26 3.72
CA ALA A 66 15.63 -11.20 2.30
C ALA A 66 15.92 -9.78 1.78
N GLU A 67 16.16 -8.83 2.70
CA GLU A 67 16.47 -7.42 2.43
C GLU A 67 15.45 -6.76 1.48
N ALA A 68 14.16 -7.06 1.69
CA ALA A 68 13.11 -6.67 0.76
C ALA A 68 12.77 -5.18 0.69
N GLY A 69 13.13 -4.41 1.71
CA GLY A 69 12.72 -3.01 1.82
C GLY A 69 11.20 -2.88 2.03
N PRO A 70 10.56 -1.84 1.48
CA PRO A 70 9.13 -1.61 1.67
C PRO A 70 8.26 -2.71 1.05
N LEU A 71 7.19 -3.07 1.76
CA LEU A 71 6.18 -4.00 1.30
C LEU A 71 5.01 -3.21 0.69
N VAL A 72 4.52 -3.68 -0.46
CA VAL A 72 3.46 -3.03 -1.23
C VAL A 72 2.09 -3.64 -0.94
N THR A 73 2.00 -4.97 -0.82
CA THR A 73 0.73 -5.68 -0.63
C THR A 73 0.88 -6.82 0.38
N ILE A 74 -0.12 -7.00 1.24
CA ILE A 74 -0.15 -8.00 2.31
C ILE A 74 -1.49 -8.74 2.29
N ALA A 75 -1.47 -10.07 2.42
CA ALA A 75 -2.68 -10.90 2.59
C ALA A 75 -2.45 -11.99 3.65
N ALA A 76 -3.51 -12.35 4.37
CA ALA A 76 -3.53 -13.48 5.29
C ALA A 76 -4.74 -14.37 5.02
N ALA A 77 -4.57 -15.68 5.10
CA ALA A 77 -5.61 -16.67 4.87
C ALA A 77 -5.58 -17.77 5.94
N GLY A 78 -6.76 -18.21 6.36
CA GLY A 78 -6.91 -19.32 7.31
C GLY A 78 -6.91 -20.67 6.60
N ASP A 79 -6.40 -21.70 7.29
CA ASP A 79 -6.52 -23.10 6.89
C ASP A 79 -7.98 -23.56 6.75
N GLY A 80 -8.18 -24.79 6.26
CA GLY A 80 -9.50 -25.42 6.26
C GLY A 80 -10.56 -24.70 5.39
N GLY A 81 -10.13 -23.92 4.40
CA GLY A 81 -11.03 -23.17 3.54
C GLY A 81 -11.67 -21.95 4.21
N ARG A 82 -11.11 -21.45 5.31
CA ARG A 82 -11.59 -20.23 5.99
C ARG A 82 -11.40 -18.96 5.16
N GLY A 83 -10.59 -19.01 4.10
CA GLY A 83 -10.37 -17.92 3.16
C GLY A 83 -9.54 -16.79 3.75
N LEU A 84 -9.63 -15.60 3.15
CA LEU A 84 -8.97 -14.40 3.64
C LEU A 84 -9.40 -14.04 5.07
N LEU A 85 -8.45 -13.47 5.82
CA LEU A 85 -8.65 -12.98 7.18
C LEU A 85 -8.14 -11.53 7.26
N SER A 86 -8.96 -10.63 7.79
CA SER A 86 -8.51 -9.27 8.10
C SER A 86 -7.40 -9.31 9.16
N PRO A 87 -6.36 -8.45 9.06
CA PRO A 87 -5.29 -8.43 10.05
C PRO A 87 -5.83 -8.07 11.43
N CYS A 88 -5.27 -8.69 12.47
CA CYS A 88 -5.62 -8.36 13.86
C CYS A 88 -5.05 -6.98 14.25
N GLY A 89 -5.52 -6.40 15.36
CA GLY A 89 -5.10 -5.06 15.81
C GLY A 89 -3.58 -4.92 15.96
N ARG A 90 -2.89 -5.95 16.46
CA ARG A 90 -1.42 -5.95 16.58
C ARG A 90 -0.73 -5.92 15.23
N CYS A 91 -1.17 -6.73 14.27
CA CYS A 91 -0.64 -6.71 12.90
C CYS A 91 -0.87 -5.35 12.25
N ARG A 92 -2.06 -4.75 12.44
CA ARG A 92 -2.36 -3.44 11.86
C ARG A 92 -1.37 -2.37 12.31
N GLN A 93 -1.09 -2.32 13.61
CA GLN A 93 -0.12 -1.36 14.15
C GLN A 93 1.29 -1.62 13.60
N VAL A 94 1.76 -2.87 13.60
CA VAL A 94 3.11 -3.20 13.07
C VAL A 94 3.24 -2.89 11.59
N ILE A 95 2.24 -3.25 10.77
CA ILE A 95 2.23 -2.94 9.34
C ILE A 95 2.25 -1.43 9.15
N LEU A 96 1.46 -0.68 9.92
CA LEU A 96 1.39 0.77 9.80
C LEU A 96 2.70 1.45 10.19
N ASP A 97 3.35 0.98 11.25
CA ASP A 97 4.61 1.56 11.71
C ASP A 97 5.77 1.24 10.75
N LEU A 98 5.82 0.04 10.16
CA LEU A 98 6.94 -0.41 9.32
C LEU A 98 6.71 -0.21 7.81
N HIS A 99 5.46 -0.29 7.36
CA HIS A 99 5.03 -0.26 5.96
C HIS A 99 3.74 0.57 5.82
N PRO A 100 3.76 1.87 6.17
CA PRO A 100 2.56 2.72 6.25
C PRO A 100 1.81 2.89 4.92
N ASP A 101 2.50 2.64 3.80
CA ASP A 101 1.98 2.80 2.45
C ASP A 101 1.51 1.45 1.85
N ALA A 102 1.49 0.37 2.64
CA ALA A 102 1.06 -0.94 2.21
C ALA A 102 -0.47 -1.03 2.03
N LEU A 103 -0.86 -1.79 1.01
CA LEU A 103 -2.22 -2.23 0.77
C LEU A 103 -2.43 -3.61 1.42
N VAL A 104 -3.62 -3.84 1.97
CA VAL A 104 -3.97 -5.07 2.68
C VAL A 104 -5.22 -5.68 2.07
N ALA A 105 -5.12 -6.96 1.68
CA ALA A 105 -6.25 -7.76 1.25
C ALA A 105 -7.10 -8.16 2.45
N ILE A 106 -8.40 -7.90 2.35
CA ILE A 106 -9.39 -8.23 3.37
C ILE A 106 -10.55 -8.99 2.72
N PRO A 107 -11.36 -9.74 3.50
CA PRO A 107 -12.55 -10.41 2.97
C PRO A 107 -13.46 -9.42 2.25
N GLY A 108 -13.94 -9.80 1.06
CA GLY A 108 -14.82 -8.95 0.26
C GLY A 108 -16.13 -8.64 0.98
N SER A 109 -16.58 -7.39 0.85
CA SER A 109 -17.81 -6.88 1.45
C SER A 109 -19.09 -7.16 0.62
N GLY A 110 -18.93 -7.64 -0.61
CA GLY A 110 -20.00 -7.95 -1.56
C GLY A 110 -20.22 -9.44 -1.83
N SER A 111 -21.39 -9.82 -2.38
CA SER A 111 -21.73 -11.22 -2.68
C SER A 111 -20.89 -11.87 -3.79
N THR A 112 -20.16 -11.08 -4.58
CA THR A 112 -19.38 -11.52 -5.75
C THR A 112 -17.88 -11.27 -5.64
N ALA A 113 -17.43 -10.45 -4.69
CA ALA A 113 -16.01 -10.13 -4.52
C ALA A 113 -15.38 -11.10 -3.51
N SER A 114 -14.36 -11.86 -3.93
CA SER A 114 -13.61 -12.74 -3.02
C SER A 114 -12.70 -11.96 -2.07
N ALA A 115 -12.28 -10.75 -2.46
CA ALA A 115 -11.37 -9.90 -1.70
C ALA A 115 -11.65 -8.41 -1.97
N ASP A 116 -11.49 -7.58 -0.94
CA ASP A 116 -11.34 -6.13 -1.05
C ASP A 116 -9.89 -5.74 -0.70
N ILE A 117 -9.43 -4.58 -1.17
CA ILE A 117 -8.14 -4.00 -0.77
C ILE A 117 -8.37 -2.68 -0.05
N ALA A 118 -7.67 -2.51 1.08
CA ALA A 118 -7.65 -1.28 1.83
C ALA A 118 -6.21 -0.84 2.13
N PRO A 119 -5.90 0.48 2.11
CA PRO A 119 -4.66 0.97 2.70
C PRO A 119 -4.66 0.66 4.20
N ILE A 120 -3.48 0.35 4.75
CA ILE A 120 -3.38 -0.02 6.17
C ILE A 120 -3.93 1.09 7.11
N SER A 121 -3.76 2.35 6.74
CA SER A 121 -4.30 3.52 7.44
C SER A 121 -5.82 3.47 7.64
N ALA A 122 -6.56 2.90 6.67
CA ALA A 122 -8.02 2.78 6.76
C ALA A 122 -8.47 1.67 7.71
N LEU A 123 -7.61 0.68 7.98
CA LEU A 123 -7.90 -0.42 8.90
C LEU A 123 -7.68 -0.06 10.37
N LEU A 124 -7.04 1.08 10.65
CA LEU A 124 -6.77 1.54 12.01
C LEU A 124 -7.09 3.05 12.14
N PRO A 125 -8.37 3.45 12.15
CA PRO A 125 -8.74 4.87 12.22
C PRO A 125 -8.22 5.50 13.53
N HIS A 126 -7.73 6.75 13.43
CA HIS A 126 -7.14 7.49 14.56
C HIS A 126 -5.98 6.76 15.26
N TYR A 127 -5.20 6.02 14.48
CA TYR A 127 -4.06 5.25 14.98
C TYR A 127 -3.03 6.09 15.74
N TYR A 128 -2.36 5.42 16.69
CA TYR A 128 -1.14 5.93 17.30
C TYR A 128 0.00 5.93 16.28
N ARG A 129 0.66 7.08 16.11
CA ARG A 129 1.90 7.18 15.35
C ARG A 129 3.07 6.97 16.29
N GLN A 130 3.86 5.92 16.05
CA GLN A 130 5.11 5.72 16.77
C GLN A 130 6.14 6.80 16.36
N PRO A 131 6.54 7.72 17.26
CA PRO A 131 7.36 8.88 16.89
C PRO A 131 8.74 8.51 16.33
N ASP A 132 9.30 7.41 16.80
CA ASP A 132 10.63 6.94 16.41
C ASP A 132 10.60 6.03 15.18
N SER A 133 9.40 5.77 14.62
CA SER A 133 9.33 5.01 13.38
C SER A 133 9.70 5.89 12.18
N ALA A 134 10.74 5.47 11.45
CA ALA A 134 11.18 6.13 10.22
C ALA A 134 11.10 5.14 9.03
N PRO A 135 9.90 4.63 8.70
CA PRO A 135 9.75 3.68 7.60
C PRO A 135 10.06 4.36 6.28
N GLN A 136 10.69 3.62 5.36
CA GLN A 136 10.88 4.10 4.00
C GLN A 136 9.52 4.23 3.32
N ARG A 137 9.21 5.45 2.86
CA ARG A 137 7.90 5.82 2.32
C ARG A 137 7.77 5.43 0.85
N LEU A 138 6.56 5.09 0.42
CA LEU A 138 6.21 4.84 -0.98
C LEU A 138 5.19 5.85 -1.50
N LEU A 139 5.42 6.33 -2.74
CA LEU A 139 4.38 6.90 -3.59
C LEU A 139 4.08 5.92 -4.72
N ARG A 140 2.90 5.29 -4.66
CA ARG A 140 2.44 4.34 -5.68
C ARG A 140 1.88 5.06 -6.90
N PHE A 141 2.30 4.66 -8.10
CA PHE A 141 1.92 5.28 -9.36
C PHE A 141 1.47 4.25 -10.37
N HIS A 142 0.47 4.63 -11.18
CA HIS A 142 0.16 3.87 -12.39
C HIS A 142 1.38 3.85 -13.35
N PRO A 143 1.69 2.71 -14.01
CA PRO A 143 2.86 2.54 -14.89
C PRO A 143 3.03 3.64 -15.95
N ARG A 144 1.91 4.11 -16.53
CA ARG A 144 1.88 5.25 -17.47
C ARG A 144 2.64 6.52 -17.02
N TYR A 145 2.86 6.69 -15.73
CA TYR A 145 3.55 7.86 -15.19
C TYR A 145 5.07 7.71 -15.08
N TYR A 146 5.62 6.55 -15.42
CA TYR A 146 7.06 6.27 -15.31
C TYR A 146 7.90 7.29 -16.09
N GLU A 147 7.73 7.39 -17.41
CA GLU A 147 8.46 8.31 -18.29
C GLU A 147 8.31 9.79 -17.88
N ALA A 148 7.12 10.19 -17.44
CA ALA A 148 6.89 11.56 -16.98
C ALA A 148 7.63 11.85 -15.67
N THR A 149 7.79 10.84 -14.81
CA THR A 149 8.50 10.96 -13.54
C THR A 149 10.01 10.97 -13.74
N THR A 150 10.56 10.04 -14.55
CA THR A 150 11.99 9.96 -14.87
C THR A 150 12.51 11.20 -15.62
N SER A 151 11.67 11.80 -16.46
CA SER A 151 12.00 13.06 -17.15
C SER A 151 11.72 14.32 -16.32
N ALA A 152 11.41 14.19 -15.03
CA ALA A 152 11.05 15.27 -14.11
C ALA A 152 9.88 16.16 -14.56
N LYS A 153 9.04 15.67 -15.48
CA LYS A 153 7.83 16.37 -15.96
C LYS A 153 6.64 16.19 -15.02
N LYS A 154 6.61 15.09 -14.25
CA LYS A 154 5.63 14.83 -13.20
C LYS A 154 6.30 14.98 -11.85
N THR A 155 5.88 16.01 -11.12
CA THR A 155 6.42 16.41 -9.81
C THR A 155 5.32 16.53 -8.76
N LEU A 156 4.09 16.15 -9.11
CA LEU A 156 2.91 16.33 -8.27
C LEU A 156 1.96 15.14 -8.41
N THR A 157 1.35 14.76 -7.29
CA THR A 157 0.25 13.81 -7.21
C THR A 157 -0.77 14.22 -6.15
N VAL A 158 -2.02 13.79 -6.32
CA VAL A 158 -3.09 14.02 -5.33
C VAL A 158 -3.46 12.67 -4.73
N ARG A 159 -3.58 12.63 -3.40
CA ARG A 159 -3.86 11.42 -2.61
C ARG A 159 -5.11 11.61 -1.76
N TRP A 160 -5.89 10.55 -1.60
CA TRP A 160 -7.04 10.51 -0.71
C TRP A 160 -6.99 9.26 0.17
N GLY A 161 -7.18 9.42 1.48
CA GLY A 161 -7.10 8.30 2.43
C GLY A 161 -5.68 7.78 2.71
N GLU A 162 -4.69 8.34 2.05
CA GLU A 162 -3.26 8.12 2.28
C GLU A 162 -2.69 9.39 2.94
N SER A 163 -1.66 9.23 3.80
CA SER A 163 -1.02 10.37 4.45
C SER A 163 0.48 10.30 4.30
N HIS A 164 1.08 11.31 3.67
CA HIS A 164 2.50 11.40 3.39
C HIS A 164 3.20 12.47 4.25
N THR A 165 4.50 12.31 4.40
CA THR A 165 5.38 13.27 5.08
C THR A 165 6.49 13.70 4.13
N THR A 166 7.03 14.89 4.33
CA THR A 166 8.21 15.34 3.59
C THR A 166 9.42 14.48 3.93
N GLY A 167 10.37 14.39 2.99
CA GLY A 167 11.60 13.61 3.13
C GLY A 167 11.76 12.53 2.04
N PRO A 168 12.75 11.64 2.20
CA PRO A 168 13.05 10.59 1.23
C PRO A 168 11.89 9.60 1.09
N ALA A 169 11.60 9.21 -0.14
CA ALA A 169 10.60 8.21 -0.48
C ALA A 169 11.02 7.46 -1.76
N LEU A 170 10.24 6.45 -2.11
CA LEU A 170 10.36 5.75 -3.39
C LEU A 170 9.09 5.96 -4.21
N ALA A 171 9.25 6.35 -5.48
CA ALA A 171 8.19 6.24 -6.46
C ALA A 171 8.14 4.80 -6.96
N TYR A 172 7.07 4.08 -6.60
CA TYR A 172 6.81 2.71 -7.03
C TYR A 172 5.77 2.73 -8.15
N PHE A 173 6.03 1.99 -9.23
CA PHE A 173 5.16 1.93 -10.40
C PHE A 173 4.60 0.52 -10.52
N GLU A 174 3.28 0.41 -10.54
CA GLU A 174 2.62 -0.90 -10.65
C GLU A 174 2.97 -1.58 -11.98
N HIS A 175 3.15 -2.90 -11.99
CA HIS A 175 3.34 -3.70 -13.23
C HIS A 175 4.45 -3.22 -14.15
N THR A 176 5.55 -2.74 -13.58
CA THR A 176 6.75 -2.44 -14.35
C THR A 176 7.91 -3.30 -13.92
N ASP A 177 8.73 -3.74 -14.88
CA ASP A 177 10.07 -4.26 -14.60
C ASP A 177 11.02 -3.16 -14.09
N HIS A 178 10.57 -1.90 -14.16
CA HIS A 178 11.25 -0.78 -13.54
C HIS A 178 11.12 -0.90 -12.02
N GLY A 179 12.26 -1.05 -11.33
CA GLY A 179 12.32 -0.95 -9.88
C GLY A 179 11.89 0.44 -9.39
N PRO A 180 11.70 0.61 -8.07
CA PRO A 180 11.32 1.89 -7.50
C PRO A 180 12.37 2.97 -7.77
N LEU A 181 11.92 4.22 -7.99
CA LEU A 181 12.79 5.37 -8.18
C LEU A 181 12.94 6.18 -6.88
N PRO A 182 14.16 6.52 -6.45
CA PRO A 182 14.37 7.44 -5.33
C PRO A 182 13.81 8.83 -5.63
N ILE A 183 12.99 9.34 -4.71
CA ILE A 183 12.42 10.69 -4.77
C ILE A 183 12.51 11.38 -3.41
N ASP A 184 12.45 12.71 -3.43
CA ASP A 184 12.24 13.52 -2.24
C ASP A 184 10.84 14.13 -2.30
N ILE A 185 10.02 13.85 -1.29
CA ILE A 185 8.76 14.57 -1.07
C ILE A 185 9.10 15.92 -0.47
N THR A 186 8.87 16.99 -1.24
CA THR A 186 9.27 18.35 -0.89
C THR A 186 8.15 19.13 -0.21
N ALA A 187 6.89 18.79 -0.45
CA ALA A 187 5.75 19.43 0.19
C ALA A 187 4.53 18.51 0.21
N VAL A 188 3.74 18.60 1.29
CA VAL A 188 2.44 17.95 1.44
C VAL A 188 1.45 19.00 1.94
N HIS A 189 0.40 19.27 1.16
CA HIS A 189 -0.64 20.24 1.51
C HIS A 189 -2.02 19.60 1.46
N THR A 190 -2.79 19.71 2.53
CA THR A 190 -4.17 19.22 2.57
C THR A 190 -5.13 20.29 2.07
N HIS A 191 -5.99 19.93 1.12
CA HIS A 191 -7.03 20.79 0.56
C HIS A 191 -8.39 20.09 0.59
N ARG A 192 -9.50 20.82 0.62
CA ARG A 192 -10.78 20.23 0.21
C ARG A 192 -10.76 19.99 -1.29
N LEU A 193 -11.41 18.92 -1.74
CA LEU A 193 -11.51 18.59 -3.16
C LEU A 193 -12.09 19.75 -4.00
N SER A 194 -13.07 20.46 -3.42
CA SER A 194 -13.71 21.64 -4.02
C SER A 194 -12.83 22.88 -4.12
N GLU A 195 -11.70 22.92 -3.41
CA GLU A 195 -10.76 24.06 -3.40
C GLU A 195 -9.62 23.90 -4.41
N LEU A 196 -9.54 22.76 -5.11
CA LEU A 196 -8.50 22.50 -6.08
C LEU A 196 -8.61 23.47 -7.27
N THR A 197 -7.49 24.09 -7.61
CA THR A 197 -7.36 25.01 -8.75
C THR A 197 -6.32 24.49 -9.74
N PRO A 198 -6.32 24.95 -11.01
CA PRO A 198 -5.26 24.63 -11.95
C PRO A 198 -3.85 24.97 -11.43
N GLN A 199 -3.73 26.03 -10.63
CA GLN A 199 -2.47 26.47 -10.03
C GLN A 199 -2.00 25.49 -8.94
N ILE A 200 -2.90 25.08 -8.04
CA ILE A 200 -2.60 24.08 -6.99
C ILE A 200 -2.15 22.76 -7.63
N LEU A 201 -2.85 22.33 -8.69
CA LEU A 201 -2.59 21.07 -9.39
C LEU A 201 -1.46 21.16 -10.44
N GLN A 202 -0.88 22.33 -10.66
CA GLN A 202 0.13 22.60 -11.71
C GLN A 202 -0.31 22.08 -13.09
N LEU A 203 -1.59 22.27 -13.43
CA LEU A 203 -2.16 21.74 -14.68
C LEU A 203 -1.56 22.44 -15.89
N LYS A 204 -1.28 21.66 -16.93
CA LYS A 204 -0.87 22.20 -18.24
C LYS A 204 -2.02 22.96 -18.88
N THR A 205 -1.69 23.99 -19.66
CA THR A 205 -2.64 24.74 -20.48
C THR A 205 -3.51 23.79 -21.32
N GLY A 206 -4.83 23.93 -21.21
CA GLY A 206 -5.82 23.06 -21.88
C GLY A 206 -6.32 21.89 -21.03
N SER A 207 -5.75 21.63 -19.85
CA SER A 207 -6.31 20.66 -18.89
C SER A 207 -7.33 21.33 -17.97
N SER A 208 -8.34 20.59 -17.51
CA SER A 208 -9.36 21.09 -16.58
C SER A 208 -9.29 20.39 -15.22
N VAL A 209 -9.68 21.11 -14.16
CA VAL A 209 -9.79 20.53 -12.80
C VAL A 209 -10.84 19.42 -12.78
N ALA A 210 -11.98 19.61 -13.46
CA ALA A 210 -13.03 18.60 -13.55
C ALA A 210 -12.53 17.29 -14.17
N GLY A 211 -11.74 17.38 -15.26
CA GLY A 211 -11.12 16.20 -15.88
C GLY A 211 -10.08 15.54 -14.97
N TYR A 212 -9.33 16.32 -14.19
CA TYR A 212 -8.40 15.77 -13.20
C TYR A 212 -9.14 15.01 -12.10
N ILE A 213 -10.21 15.59 -11.53
CA ILE A 213 -11.02 14.96 -10.48
C ILE A 213 -11.70 13.68 -10.99
N ALA A 214 -12.18 13.67 -12.25
CA ALA A 214 -12.72 12.46 -12.87
C ALA A 214 -11.68 11.32 -12.86
N ASN A 215 -10.47 11.59 -13.36
CA ASN A 215 -9.36 10.61 -13.34
C ASN A 215 -8.97 10.18 -11.91
N LEU A 216 -9.06 11.10 -10.94
CA LEU A 216 -8.77 10.81 -9.54
C LEU A 216 -9.80 9.84 -8.93
N ARG A 217 -11.07 9.96 -9.33
CA ARG A 217 -12.16 9.06 -8.90
C ARG A 217 -12.08 7.68 -9.53
N ASP A 218 -11.51 7.54 -10.72
CA ASP A 218 -11.22 6.21 -11.26
C ASP A 218 -10.27 5.44 -10.33
N HIS A 219 -9.31 6.14 -9.71
CA HIS A 219 -8.39 5.54 -8.74
C HIS A 219 -9.00 5.42 -7.32
N TYR A 220 -9.77 6.43 -6.89
CA TYR A 220 -10.46 6.48 -5.60
C TYR A 220 -11.99 6.50 -5.78
N PRO A 221 -12.62 5.37 -6.15
CA PRO A 221 -14.04 5.35 -6.53
C PRO A 221 -14.98 5.67 -5.37
N THR A 222 -14.53 5.50 -4.13
CA THR A 222 -15.29 5.78 -2.91
C THR A 222 -15.00 7.17 -2.32
N MET A 223 -14.21 8.00 -3.00
CA MET A 223 -13.88 9.35 -2.54
C MET A 223 -15.12 10.25 -2.54
N PRO A 224 -15.55 10.78 -1.38
CA PRO A 224 -16.75 11.62 -1.30
C PRO A 224 -16.53 13.01 -1.92
N GLU A 225 -17.61 13.71 -2.24
CA GLU A 225 -17.56 15.08 -2.81
C GLU A 225 -16.87 16.09 -1.88
N ASP A 226 -17.02 15.94 -0.57
CA ASP A 226 -16.44 16.82 0.45
C ASP A 226 -15.06 16.36 0.95
N ALA A 227 -14.43 15.41 0.22
CA ALA A 227 -13.15 14.82 0.58
C ALA A 227 -12.07 15.87 0.84
N LYS A 228 -11.22 15.57 1.84
CA LYS A 228 -9.92 16.22 2.00
C LYS A 228 -8.87 15.38 1.29
N VAL A 229 -8.06 16.02 0.47
CA VAL A 229 -7.01 15.37 -0.32
C VAL A 229 -5.65 15.98 0.01
N GLU A 230 -4.60 15.19 -0.06
CA GLU A 230 -3.22 15.65 0.04
C GLU A 230 -2.65 15.90 -1.36
N VAL A 231 -2.17 17.11 -1.60
CA VAL A 231 -1.35 17.46 -2.77
C VAL A 231 0.10 17.25 -2.38
N VAL A 232 0.71 16.22 -2.96
CA VAL A 232 2.08 15.79 -2.67
C VAL A 232 2.98 16.24 -3.81
N THR A 233 3.90 17.14 -3.51
CA THR A 233 4.95 17.60 -4.44
C THR A 233 6.24 16.84 -4.15
N PHE A 234 6.89 16.39 -5.22
CA PHE A 234 8.11 15.61 -5.13
C PHE A 234 9.05 15.91 -6.31
N ARG A 235 10.29 15.47 -6.17
CA ARG A 235 11.30 15.49 -7.23
C ARG A 235 12.10 14.19 -7.20
N LEU A 236 12.74 13.82 -8.31
CA LEU A 236 13.77 12.79 -8.29
C LEU A 236 14.87 13.19 -7.31
N SER A 237 15.31 12.26 -6.47
CA SER A 237 16.45 12.51 -5.60
C SER A 237 17.69 12.72 -6.45
N ALA A 238 18.57 13.62 -6.02
CA ALA A 238 19.89 13.73 -6.63
C ALA A 238 20.59 12.37 -6.45
N VAL A 239 21.06 11.78 -7.56
CA VAL A 239 21.96 10.64 -7.46
C VAL A 239 23.18 11.15 -6.70
N ASN A 240 23.44 10.61 -5.51
CA ASN A 240 24.73 10.82 -4.86
C ASN A 240 25.77 10.15 -5.77
N ILE A 241 26.44 10.96 -6.61
CA ILE A 241 27.61 10.58 -7.40
C ILE A 241 28.80 10.46 -6.45
#